data_AF-A0A4R4FEN7-F1
#
_entry.id   AF-A0A4R4FEN7-F1
#
_cell.length_a   1.000
_cell.length_b   1.000
_cell.length_c   1.000
_cell.angle_alpha   90.00
_cell.angle_beta   90.00
_cell.angle_gamma   90.00
#
_symmetry.space_group_name_H-M   'P 1'
#
loop_
_entity.id
_entity.type
_entity.pdbx_description
1 polymer ?
#
loop_
_entity_poly.entity_id
_entity_poly.type
_entity_poly.pdbx_seq_one_letter_code
_entity_poly.pdbx_strand_id
1 'polypeptide(L)'
;MEIYNPGTFPEGLEPRDFIDKAERPVRRNPKIARILYYSKNIESFGTGLKRIADVCDAAGVRYGFQKKRTGFVVCFYRPEESKPVETDKKPIKADKK
;
A
#
# COMPACT_ATOMS: atom_id res chain seq x y z
N MET A 1 3.50 -8.18 -0.69
CA MET A 1 2.18 -8.62 -1.21
C MET A 1 1.78 -7.67 -2.32
N GLU A 2 1.24 -8.19 -3.42
CA GLU A 2 0.77 -7.36 -4.54
C GLU A 2 -0.69 -7.69 -4.87
N ILE A 3 -1.45 -6.67 -5.25
CA ILE A 3 -2.85 -6.79 -5.70
C ILE A 3 -2.94 -6.17 -7.09
N TYR A 4 -3.18 -7.00 -8.11
CA TYR A 4 -3.34 -6.58 -9.50
C TYR A 4 -4.82 -6.36 -9.85
N ASN A 5 -5.12 -5.26 -10.52
CA ASN A 5 -6.43 -4.96 -11.09
C ASN A 5 -6.28 -4.73 -12.61
N PRO A 6 -7.02 -5.47 -13.45
CA PRO A 6 -7.04 -5.19 -14.89
C PRO A 6 -7.71 -3.85 -15.19
N GLY A 7 -7.12 -3.10 -16.12
CA GLY A 7 -7.55 -1.75 -16.46
C GLY A 7 -6.75 -0.66 -15.76
N THR A 8 -6.61 0.47 -16.46
CA THR A 8 -5.77 1.59 -16.03
C THR A 8 -6.50 2.49 -15.03
N PHE A 9 -5.83 3.49 -14.48
CA PHE A 9 -6.52 4.63 -13.87
C PHE A 9 -7.25 5.45 -14.93
N PRO A 10 -8.22 6.30 -14.55
CA PRO A 10 -8.76 7.29 -15.49
C PRO A 10 -7.65 8.10 -16.14
N GLU A 11 -7.82 8.45 -17.41
CA GLU A 11 -6.82 9.21 -18.15
C GLU A 11 -6.57 10.57 -17.48
N GLY A 12 -5.29 10.97 -17.42
CA GLY A 12 -4.88 12.23 -16.78
C GLY A 12 -4.91 12.22 -15.25
N LEU A 13 -5.34 11.12 -14.60
CA LEU A 13 -5.36 11.02 -13.14
C LEU A 13 -4.31 10.04 -12.61
N GLU A 14 -3.69 10.42 -11.51
CA GLU A 14 -2.74 9.64 -10.74
C GLU A 14 -3.39 9.10 -9.46
N PRO A 15 -2.90 7.98 -8.91
CA PRO A 15 -3.34 7.50 -7.60
C PRO A 15 -3.23 8.58 -6.50
N ARG A 16 -2.21 9.44 -6.60
CA ARG A 16 -1.96 10.54 -5.66
C ARG A 16 -3.07 11.58 -5.65
N ASP A 17 -3.76 11.80 -6.77
CA ASP A 17 -4.91 12.72 -6.85
C ASP A 17 -6.07 12.26 -5.95
N PHE A 18 -6.22 10.95 -5.73
CA PHE A 18 -7.27 10.39 -4.86
C PHE A 18 -6.84 10.23 -3.40
N ILE A 19 -5.56 10.48 -3.10
CA ILE A 19 -4.98 10.36 -1.75
C ILE A 19 -4.84 11.74 -1.13
N ASP A 20 -4.18 12.65 -1.86
CA ASP A 20 -3.84 13.99 -1.36
C ASP A 20 -4.91 15.03 -1.72
N LYS A 21 -5.66 14.84 -2.80
CA LYS A 21 -6.70 15.78 -3.26
C LYS A 21 -8.09 15.22 -3.01
N ALA A 22 -9.08 16.11 -3.01
CA ALA A 22 -10.49 15.76 -2.87
C ALA A 22 -11.12 15.34 -4.21
N GLU A 23 -10.41 14.52 -5.00
CA GLU A 23 -10.91 14.04 -6.29
C GLU A 23 -12.10 13.08 -6.12
N ARG A 24 -13.10 13.18 -6.99
CA ARG A 24 -14.31 12.35 -6.88
C ARG A 24 -14.05 10.96 -7.44
N PRO A 25 -14.58 9.90 -6.82
CA PRO A 25 -14.41 8.55 -7.32
C PRO A 25 -15.11 8.34 -8.67
N VAL A 26 -14.36 7.86 -9.66
CA VAL A 26 -14.88 7.52 -10.99
C VAL A 26 -15.32 6.06 -11.02
N ARG A 27 -16.63 5.83 -11.08
CA ARG A 27 -17.21 4.47 -11.10
C ARG A 27 -17.30 3.94 -12.53
N ARG A 28 -16.39 3.04 -12.91
CA ARG A 28 -16.43 2.38 -14.25
C ARG A 28 -17.69 1.53 -14.44
N ASN A 29 -18.12 0.82 -13.40
CA ASN A 29 -19.37 0.05 -13.43
C ASN A 29 -20.27 0.43 -12.23
N PRO A 30 -21.21 1.37 -12.42
CA PRO A 30 -22.08 1.85 -11.35
C PRO A 30 -22.97 0.77 -10.73
N LYS A 31 -23.36 -0.26 -11.49
CA LYS A 31 -24.21 -1.36 -11.00
C LYS A 31 -23.46 -2.22 -9.99
N ILE A 32 -22.22 -2.64 -10.32
CA ILE A 32 -21.37 -3.39 -9.40
C ILE A 32 -21.06 -2.55 -8.16
N ALA A 33 -20.67 -1.28 -8.34
CA ALA A 33 -20.36 -0.40 -7.22
C ALA A 33 -21.56 -0.23 -6.26
N ARG A 34 -22.79 -0.12 -6.79
CA ARG A 34 -24.01 -0.03 -6.00
C ARG A 34 -24.26 -1.30 -5.18
N ILE A 35 -24.11 -2.48 -5.78
CA ILE A 35 -24.28 -3.76 -5.08
C ILE A 35 -23.26 -3.88 -3.94
N LEU A 36 -21.98 -3.60 -4.22
CA LEU A 36 -20.91 -3.65 -3.20
C LEU A 36 -21.13 -2.65 -2.05
N TYR A 37 -21.70 -1.48 -2.35
CA TYR A 37 -22.06 -0.50 -1.33
C TYR A 37 -23.21 -0.99 -0.44
N TYR A 38 -24.27 -1.53 -1.03
CA TYR A 38 -25.40 -2.06 -0.27
C TYR A 38 -25.05 -3.30 0.54
N SER A 39 -24.14 -4.13 0.04
CA SER A 39 -23.60 -5.27 0.78
C SER A 39 -22.53 -4.90 1.82
N LYS A 40 -22.28 -3.60 2.04
CA LYS A 40 -21.30 -3.08 3.01
C LYS A 40 -19.85 -3.52 2.77
N ASN A 41 -19.51 -3.90 1.53
CA ASN A 41 -18.15 -4.26 1.16
C ASN A 41 -17.30 -3.03 0.81
N ILE A 42 -17.92 -1.94 0.35
CA ILE A 42 -17.24 -0.69 0.03
C ILE A 42 -18.03 0.52 0.52
N GLU A 43 -17.34 1.66 0.65
CA GLU A 43 -17.95 2.95 0.91
C GLU A 43 -18.34 3.68 -0.39
N SER A 44 -19.29 4.61 -0.31
CA SER A 44 -19.76 5.38 -1.46
C SER A 44 -18.77 6.46 -1.94
N PHE A 45 -17.91 6.96 -1.03
CA PHE A 45 -17.00 8.10 -1.22
C PHE A 45 -15.67 7.75 -1.88
N GLY A 46 -15.32 6.47 -2.02
CA GLY A 46 -14.12 6.05 -2.74
C GLY A 46 -12.79 6.38 -2.04
N THR A 47 -12.81 6.48 -0.72
CA THR A 47 -11.66 6.81 0.16
C THR A 47 -10.65 5.68 0.35
N GLY A 48 -10.78 4.57 -0.39
CA GLY A 48 -9.98 3.36 -0.19
C GLY A 48 -8.47 3.58 -0.36
N LEU A 49 -8.05 4.32 -1.38
CA LEU A 49 -6.62 4.60 -1.63
C LEU A 49 -6.02 5.47 -0.52
N LYS A 50 -6.73 6.52 -0.11
CA LYS A 50 -6.30 7.38 0.99
C LYS A 50 -6.16 6.58 2.29
N ARG A 51 -7.13 5.72 2.62
CA ARG A 51 -7.06 4.87 3.81
C ARG A 51 -5.91 3.88 3.79
N ILE A 52 -5.64 3.28 2.62
CA ILE A 52 -4.46 2.42 2.46
C ILE A 52 -3.19 3.19 2.78
N ALA A 53 -3.04 4.40 2.22
CA ALA A 53 -1.90 5.27 2.49
C ALA A 53 -1.80 5.63 3.98
N ASP A 54 -2.87 6.18 4.57
CA ASP A 54 -2.91 6.61 5.97
C ASP A 54 -2.54 5.45 6.93
N VAL A 55 -3.09 4.25 6.71
CA VAL A 55 -2.82 3.07 7.56
C VAL A 55 -1.39 2.57 7.40
N CYS A 56 -0.87 2.53 6.18
CA CYS A 56 0.51 2.11 5.95
C CYS A 56 1.51 3.11 6.53
N ASP A 57 1.26 4.41 6.35
CA ASP A 57 2.08 5.49 6.92
C ASP A 57 2.09 5.42 8.45
N ALA A 58 0.92 5.24 9.08
CA ALA A 58 0.82 5.08 10.53
C ALA A 58 1.52 3.80 11.06
N ALA A 59 1.52 2.73 10.27
CA ALA A 59 2.16 1.47 10.62
C ALA A 59 3.66 1.41 10.26
N GLY A 60 4.22 2.44 9.61
CA GLY A 60 5.58 2.42 9.08
C GLY A 60 5.81 1.36 8.00
N VAL A 61 4.74 0.93 7.31
CA VAL A 61 4.80 -0.09 6.25
C VAL A 61 4.97 0.61 4.91
N ARG A 62 6.03 0.27 4.17
CA ARG A 62 6.20 0.81 2.82
C ARG A 62 5.13 0.24 1.88
N TYR A 63 4.57 1.08 1.03
CA TYR A 63 3.60 0.71 -0.01
C TYR A 63 3.92 1.41 -1.34
N GLY A 64 3.25 1.00 -2.42
CA GLY A 64 3.39 1.63 -3.73
C GLY A 64 2.20 1.39 -4.64
N PHE A 65 2.00 2.31 -5.58
CA PHE A 65 0.97 2.23 -6.61
C PHE A 65 1.64 2.25 -7.98
N GLN A 66 1.53 1.16 -8.74
CA GLN A 66 2.17 1.03 -10.04
C GLN A 66 1.13 1.00 -11.15
N LYS A 67 1.22 1.97 -12.07
CA LYS A 67 0.48 1.92 -13.33
C LYS A 67 1.24 1.06 -14.33
N LYS A 68 0.55 0.08 -14.90
CA LYS A 68 1.05 -0.79 -15.96
C LYS A 68 0.23 -0.51 -17.23
N ARG A 69 0.79 -0.83 -18.39
CA ARG A 69 0.06 -0.72 -19.67
C ARG A 69 -1.23 -1.56 -19.67
N THR A 70 -1.24 -2.67 -18.93
CA THR A 70 -2.36 -3.62 -18.89
C THR A 70 -3.23 -3.49 -17.64
N GLY A 71 -2.86 -2.68 -16.66
CA GLY A 71 -3.54 -2.66 -15.38
C GLY A 71 -2.92 -1.76 -14.32
N PHE A 72 -3.30 -2.01 -13.09
CA PHE A 72 -2.86 -1.26 -11.92
C PHE A 72 -2.49 -2.23 -10.80
N VAL A 73 -1.40 -1.94 -10.08
CA VAL A 73 -0.92 -2.76 -8.97
C VAL A 73 -0.79 -1.93 -7.71
N VAL A 74 -1.34 -2.44 -6.61
CA VAL A 74 -1.04 -1.98 -5.25
C VAL A 74 -0.03 -2.93 -4.63
N CYS A 75 1.11 -2.40 -4.19
CA CYS A 75 2.20 -3.17 -3.59
C CYS A 75 2.33 -2.81 -2.10
N PHE A 76 2.47 -3.83 -1.26
CA PHE A 76 2.78 -3.71 0.16
C PHE A 76 4.10 -4.43 0.45
N TYR A 77 5.05 -3.73 1.04
CA TYR A 77 6.37 -4.29 1.33
C TYR A 77 6.43 -4.73 2.78
N ARG A 78 6.90 -5.96 3.00
CA ARG A 78 7.18 -6.45 4.35
C ARG A 78 8.41 -5.68 4.89
N PRO A 79 8.40 -5.21 6.14
CA PRO A 79 9.61 -4.68 6.76
C PRO A 79 10.70 -5.75 6.77
N GLU A 80 11.94 -5.37 6.46
CA GLU A 80 13.07 -6.28 6.61
C GLU A 80 13.30 -6.55 8.10
N GLU A 81 13.54 -7.82 8.46
CA GLU A 81 14.00 -8.13 9.81
C GLU A 81 15.34 -7.43 10.02
N SER A 82 15.42 -6.57 11.05
CA SER A 82 16.70 -6.01 11.46
C SER A 82 17.62 -7.19 11.79
N LYS A 83 18.71 -7.34 11.04
CA LYS A 83 19.77 -8.31 11.38
C LYS A 83 20.13 -8.17 12.87
N PRO A 84 20.34 -9.27 13.61
CA PRO A 84 20.71 -9.17 15.01
C PRO A 84 21.93 -8.25 15.14
N VAL A 85 21.81 -7.25 16.02
CA VAL A 85 22.90 -6.36 16.41
C VAL A 85 24.07 -7.25 16.83
N GLU A 86 25.19 -7.13 16.13
CA GLU A 86 26.43 -7.81 16.44
C GLU A 86 26.89 -7.32 17.83
N THR A 87 26.64 -8.11 18.86
CA THR A 87 27.18 -7.84 20.20
C THR A 87 28.68 -8.06 20.14
N ASP A 88 29.46 -7.00 20.37
CA ASP A 88 30.92 -7.03 20.50
C ASP A 88 31.37 -8.15 21.46
N LYS A 89 31.75 -9.31 20.90
CA LYS A 89 32.51 -10.30 21.65
C LYS A 89 33.96 -9.82 21.70
N LYS A 90 34.30 -8.97 22.67
CA LYS A 90 35.70 -8.75 23.03
C LYS A 90 36.29 -10.09 23.51
N PRO A 91 37.34 -10.62 22.88
CA PRO A 91 37.95 -11.86 23.35
C PRO A 91 38.64 -11.61 24.71
N ILE A 92 38.30 -12.44 25.69
CA ILE A 92 39.00 -12.51 26.98
C ILE A 92 40.41 -13.03 26.70
N LYS A 93 41.44 -12.21 26.96
CA LYS A 93 42.84 -12.65 26.94
C LYS A 93 43.04 -13.59 28.13
N ALA A 94 43.41 -14.84 27.85
CA ALA A 94 43.90 -15.75 28.88
C ALA A 94 45.39 -15.49 29.09
N ASP A 95 45.74 -14.91 30.22
CA ASP A 95 47.10 -14.95 30.74
C ASP A 95 47.45 -16.40 31.08
N LYS A 96 48.53 -16.93 30.49
CA LYS A 96 49.20 -18.11 31.04
C LYS A 96 50.70 -17.86 31.13
N LYS A 97 51.14 -18.02 32.37
CA LYS A 97 52.47 -17.91 32.96
C LYS A 97 53.29 -19.17 32.69
#